data_AF-A0A6V7RHC5-F1
#
_entry.id   AF-A0A6V7RHC5-F1
#
_cell.length_a   1.000
_cell.length_b   1.000
_cell.length_c   1.000
_cell.angle_alpha   90.00
_cell.angle_beta   90.00
_cell.angle_gamma   90.00
#
_symmetry.space_group_name_H-M   'P 1'
#
loop_
_entity.id
_entity.type
_entity.pdbx_description
1 polymer ?
#
loop_
_entity_poly.entity_id
_entity_poly.type
_entity_poly.pdbx_seq_one_letter_code
_entity_poly.pdbx_strand_id
1 'polypeptide(L)'
;MFNMDILSHFNDEYTKPLEPIITYVNNETHILKDYEIVKAVVTFNLALLLLDNEPDKTDMENHVLYGDLYLSMFYITLSKYEAYDILTDVLDISKEIINLKSLYLKDKQLKSIEKTYILFGPILYLRDRFFIDQDIDQVLELIMQNGDFNG
;
A
#
# COMPACT_ATOMS: atom_id res chain seq x y z
N MET A 1 0.59 19.72 -8.66
CA MET A 1 1.53 19.14 -7.69
C MET A 1 0.67 18.72 -6.51
N PHE A 2 0.42 17.41 -6.34
CA PHE A 2 -0.36 16.94 -5.19
C PHE A 2 0.53 17.09 -3.96
N ASN A 3 0.15 17.99 -3.06
CA ASN A 3 0.92 18.28 -1.87
C ASN A 3 0.85 17.07 -0.93
N MET A 4 1.99 16.68 -0.34
CA MET A 4 2.06 15.60 0.65
C MET A 4 1.34 15.93 1.97
N ASP A 5 0.62 17.05 2.06
CA ASP A 5 -0.28 17.36 3.18
C ASP A 5 -1.44 16.37 3.33
N ILE A 6 -1.69 15.52 2.33
CA ILE A 6 -2.61 14.41 2.57
C ILE A 6 -2.00 13.48 3.63
N LEU A 7 -0.67 13.23 3.60
CA LEU A 7 0.09 12.44 4.59
C LEU A 7 0.07 13.04 6.01
N SER A 8 -0.08 14.35 6.15
CA SER A 8 -0.24 14.99 7.46
C SER A 8 -1.65 14.85 8.05
N HIS A 9 -2.65 14.42 7.26
CA HIS A 9 -3.98 14.03 7.76
C HIS A 9 -3.99 12.60 8.30
N PHE A 10 -2.90 11.84 8.15
CA PHE A 10 -2.76 10.46 8.65
C PHE A 10 -2.17 10.42 10.07
N ASN A 11 -2.51 11.38 10.93
CA ASN A 11 -2.09 11.35 12.32
C ASN A 11 -3.07 10.53 13.19
N ASP A 12 -3.44 9.34 12.69
CA ASP A 12 -4.34 8.40 13.34
C ASP A 12 -3.67 7.03 13.52
N GLU A 13 -4.27 6.23 14.42
CA GLU A 13 -3.76 4.92 14.87
C GLU A 13 -3.46 3.94 13.70
N TYR A 14 -4.15 4.08 12.57
CA TYR A 14 -4.09 3.17 11.42
C TYR A 14 -2.81 3.28 10.57
N THR A 15 -2.10 4.41 10.64
CA THR A 15 -1.04 4.75 9.67
C THR A 15 0.32 4.90 10.31
N LYS A 16 0.34 5.08 11.62
CA LYS A 16 1.55 5.02 12.44
C LYS A 16 2.37 3.73 12.22
N PRO A 17 1.77 2.52 12.08
CA PRO A 17 2.54 1.32 11.76
C PRO A 17 3.19 1.36 10.37
N LEU A 18 2.74 2.25 9.48
CA LEU A 18 3.18 2.37 8.09
C LEU A 18 4.14 3.54 7.86
N GLU A 19 4.44 4.33 8.90
CA GLU A 19 5.43 5.42 8.87
C GLU A 19 6.80 5.01 8.31
N PRO A 20 7.33 3.78 8.56
CA PRO A 20 8.59 3.35 7.96
C PRO A 20 8.54 3.27 6.43
N ILE A 21 7.42 2.85 5.83
CA ILE A 21 7.25 2.84 4.36
C ILE A 21 7.22 4.27 3.83
N ILE A 22 6.51 5.16 4.51
CA ILE A 22 6.42 6.58 4.09
C ILE A 22 7.81 7.23 4.14
N THR A 23 8.57 6.98 5.20
CA THR A 23 9.94 7.49 5.35
C THR A 23 10.86 6.92 4.27
N TYR A 24 10.77 5.61 4.00
CA TYR A 24 11.53 4.96 2.93
C TYR A 24 11.23 5.59 1.56
N VAL A 25 9.96 5.74 1.20
CA VAL A 25 9.56 6.28 -0.11
C VAL A 25 9.91 7.76 -0.24
N ASN A 26 9.91 8.53 0.85
CA ASN A 26 10.30 9.94 0.81
C ASN A 26 11.80 10.16 0.67
N ASN A 27 12.62 9.14 0.89
CA ASN A 27 14.05 9.20 0.62
C ASN A 27 14.34 8.79 -0.83
N GLU A 28 14.61 9.79 -1.68
CA GLU A 28 14.88 9.60 -3.11
C GLU A 28 16.06 8.66 -3.41
N THR A 29 16.96 8.41 -2.46
CA THR A 29 18.08 7.46 -2.67
C THR A 29 17.62 6.02 -2.88
N HIS A 30 16.42 5.67 -2.38
CA HIS A 30 15.83 4.34 -2.53
C HIS A 30 15.03 4.18 -3.83
N ILE A 31 14.85 5.28 -4.57
CA ILE A 31 14.00 5.34 -5.75
C ILE A 31 14.89 5.18 -6.97
N LEU A 32 14.71 4.06 -7.66
CA LEU A 32 15.50 3.73 -8.84
C LEU A 32 14.88 4.34 -10.12
N LYS A 33 13.54 4.47 -10.16
CA LYS A 33 12.80 4.98 -11.33
C LYS A 33 11.49 5.66 -10.93
N ASP A 34 11.10 6.65 -11.72
CA ASP A 34 9.75 7.25 -11.77
C ASP A 34 9.09 7.45 -10.41
N TYR A 35 9.66 8.36 -9.62
CA TYR A 35 9.23 8.67 -8.25
C TYR A 35 7.72 8.83 -8.05
N GLU A 36 7.05 9.52 -8.97
CA GLU A 36 5.60 9.76 -8.87
C GLU A 36 4.79 8.47 -9.08
N ILE A 37 5.28 7.53 -9.90
CA ILE A 37 4.67 6.21 -10.06
C ILE A 37 4.86 5.39 -8.78
N VAL A 38 6.08 5.40 -8.21
CA VAL A 38 6.37 4.73 -6.93
C VAL A 38 5.41 5.21 -5.85
N LYS A 39 5.27 6.54 -5.71
CA LYS A 39 4.35 7.13 -4.73
C LYS A 39 2.91 6.75 -4.97
N ALA A 40 2.46 6.73 -6.23
CA ALA A 40 1.09 6.34 -6.56
C ALA A 40 0.80 4.89 -6.18
N VAL A 41 1.72 3.96 -6.48
CA VAL A 41 1.57 2.54 -6.15
C VAL A 41 1.63 2.31 -4.64
N VAL A 42 2.50 3.00 -3.92
CA VAL A 42 2.53 2.96 -2.45
C VAL A 42 1.23 3.50 -1.86
N THR A 43 0.72 4.63 -2.38
CA THR A 43 -0.57 5.21 -1.96
C THR A 43 -1.73 4.23 -2.19
N PHE A 44 -1.71 3.51 -3.32
CA PHE A 44 -2.67 2.44 -3.59
C PHE A 44 -2.57 1.30 -2.56
N ASN A 45 -1.36 0.87 -2.20
CA ASN A 45 -1.17 -0.14 -1.16
C ASN A 45 -1.73 0.32 0.19
N LEU A 46 -1.48 1.58 0.57
CA LEU A 46 -2.01 2.17 1.81
C LEU A 46 -3.55 2.18 1.80
N ALA A 47 -4.17 2.45 0.65
CA ALA A 47 -5.62 2.38 0.51
C ALA A 47 -6.16 0.96 0.78
N LEU A 48 -5.48 -0.07 0.25
CA LEU A 48 -5.88 -1.46 0.50
C LEU A 48 -5.77 -1.83 1.98
N LEU A 49 -4.72 -1.37 2.66
CA LEU A 49 -4.54 -1.59 4.10
C LEU A 49 -5.54 -0.81 4.95
N LEU A 50 -5.88 0.42 4.53
CA LEU A 50 -6.92 1.20 5.18
C LEU A 50 -8.24 0.44 5.17
N LEU A 51 -8.66 -0.05 3.99
CA LEU A 51 -9.91 -0.80 3.80
C LEU A 51 -9.97 -2.13 4.56
N ASP A 52 -8.84 -2.67 5.03
CA ASP A 52 -8.82 -3.87 5.87
C ASP A 52 -9.23 -3.58 7.32
N ASN A 53 -9.12 -2.33 7.78
CA ASN A 53 -9.49 -1.94 9.13
C ASN A 53 -10.96 -1.56 9.18
N GLU A 54 -11.69 -2.11 10.15
CA GLU A 54 -13.06 -1.67 10.42
C GLU A 54 -13.01 -0.32 11.15
N PRO A 55 -13.50 0.78 10.55
CA PRO A 55 -13.48 2.08 11.20
C PRO A 55 -14.53 2.15 12.31
N ASP A 56 -14.30 3.02 13.29
CA ASP A 56 -15.33 3.40 14.24
C ASP A 56 -16.54 4.01 13.52
N LYS A 57 -17.75 3.80 14.07
CA LYS A 57 -19.00 4.29 13.47
C LYS A 57 -19.00 5.80 13.22
N THR A 58 -18.27 6.57 14.02
CA THR A 58 -18.17 8.02 13.91
C THR A 58 -17.23 8.48 12.79
N ASP A 59 -16.38 7.59 12.27
CA ASP A 59 -15.36 7.91 11.26
C ASP A 59 -15.53 7.14 9.94
N MET A 60 -16.53 6.27 9.87
CA MET A 60 -16.82 5.42 8.71
C MET A 60 -16.91 6.21 7.38
N GLU A 61 -17.52 7.39 7.37
CA GLU A 61 -17.64 8.21 6.15
C GLU A 61 -16.29 8.73 5.68
N ASN A 62 -15.46 9.26 6.60
CA ASN A 62 -14.13 9.74 6.27
C ASN A 62 -13.24 8.60 5.81
N HIS A 63 -13.30 7.45 6.48
CA HIS A 63 -12.54 6.27 6.12
C HIS A 63 -12.78 5.84 4.66
N VAL A 64 -14.05 5.78 4.23
CA VAL A 64 -14.41 5.47 2.84
C VAL A 64 -13.90 6.54 1.88
N LEU A 65 -14.11 7.83 2.21
CA LEU A 65 -13.69 8.94 1.36
C LEU A 65 -12.16 8.99 1.16
N TYR A 66 -11.38 8.66 2.20
CA TYR A 66 -9.92 8.57 2.09
C TYR A 66 -9.49 7.41 1.20
N GLY A 67 -10.13 6.24 1.34
CA GLY A 67 -9.92 5.10 0.45
C GLY A 67 -10.15 5.48 -1.02
N ASP A 68 -11.30 6.07 -1.32
CA ASP A 68 -11.65 6.51 -2.68
C ASP A 68 -10.70 7.58 -3.24
N LEU A 69 -10.27 8.52 -2.39
CA LEU A 69 -9.31 9.55 -2.75
C LEU A 69 -7.96 8.92 -3.15
N TYR A 70 -7.44 7.97 -2.38
CA TYR A 70 -6.16 7.31 -2.67
C TYR A 70 -6.22 6.49 -3.95
N LEU A 71 -7.29 5.73 -4.15
CA LEU A 71 -7.51 5.00 -5.40
C LEU A 71 -7.56 5.98 -6.59
N SER A 72 -8.27 7.10 -6.45
CA SER A 72 -8.36 8.13 -7.49
C SER A 72 -7.00 8.75 -7.82
N MET A 73 -6.19 9.07 -6.79
CA MET A 73 -4.84 9.62 -6.97
C MET A 73 -3.92 8.65 -7.72
N PHE A 74 -4.04 7.35 -7.43
CA PHE A 74 -3.37 6.29 -8.19
C PHE A 74 -3.78 6.35 -9.67
N TYR A 75 -5.08 6.24 -10.00
CA TYR A 75 -5.54 6.27 -11.38
C TYR A 75 -5.11 7.53 -12.14
N ILE A 76 -5.25 8.71 -11.52
CA ILE A 76 -4.87 10.00 -12.12
C ILE A 76 -3.38 10.01 -12.43
N THR A 77 -2.55 9.54 -11.49
CA THR A 77 -1.09 9.55 -11.66
C THR A 77 -0.68 8.60 -12.78
N LEU A 78 -1.15 7.34 -12.76
CA LEU A 78 -0.76 6.35 -13.76
C LEU A 78 -1.24 6.76 -15.17
N SER A 79 -2.44 7.35 -15.29
CA SER A 79 -2.92 7.89 -16.55
C SER A 79 -2.09 9.08 -17.04
N LYS A 80 -1.71 10.00 -16.15
CA LYS A 80 -0.87 11.17 -16.49
C LYS A 80 0.50 10.76 -17.03
N TYR A 81 1.08 9.70 -16.50
CA TYR A 81 2.38 9.18 -16.93
C TYR A 81 2.27 8.07 -18.00
N GLU A 82 1.07 7.82 -18.51
CA GLU A 82 0.77 6.77 -19.51
C GLU A 82 1.25 5.36 -19.10
N ALA A 83 1.37 5.10 -17.79
CA ALA A 83 1.86 3.87 -17.20
C ALA A 83 0.73 2.82 -17.04
N TYR A 84 0.06 2.51 -18.15
CA TYR A 84 -1.11 1.64 -18.18
C TYR A 84 -0.79 0.16 -17.92
N ASP A 85 0.43 -0.26 -18.20
CA ASP A 85 0.98 -1.57 -17.86
C ASP A 85 1.06 -1.74 -16.33
N ILE A 86 1.64 -0.77 -15.63
CA ILE A 86 1.72 -0.74 -14.17
C ILE A 86 0.31 -0.69 -13.55
N LEU A 87 -0.57 0.13 -14.14
CA LEU A 87 -1.97 0.17 -13.71
C LEU A 87 -2.62 -1.21 -13.77
N THR A 88 -2.44 -1.93 -14.87
CA THR A 88 -3.03 -3.25 -15.06
C THR A 88 -2.45 -4.28 -14.09
N ASP A 89 -1.11 -4.34 -13.99
CA ASP A 89 -0.41 -5.28 -13.12
C ASP A 89 -0.81 -5.09 -11.64
N VAL A 90 -0.84 -3.84 -11.15
CA VAL A 90 -1.21 -3.53 -9.77
C VAL A 90 -2.68 -3.84 -9.47
N LEU A 91 -3.58 -3.61 -10.43
CA LEU A 91 -4.99 -3.99 -10.27
C LEU A 91 -5.17 -5.51 -10.22
N ASP A 92 -4.43 -6.26 -11.03
CA ASP A 92 -4.50 -7.72 -11.00
C ASP A 92 -3.93 -8.29 -9.69
N ILE A 93 -2.84 -7.72 -9.18
CA ILE A 93 -2.32 -8.01 -7.84
C ILE A 93 -3.40 -7.75 -6.78
N SER A 94 -4.11 -6.61 -6.85
CA SER A 94 -5.16 -6.29 -5.86
C SER A 94 -6.31 -7.31 -5.86
N LYS A 95 -6.71 -7.81 -7.04
CA LYS A 95 -7.74 -8.85 -7.17
C LYS A 95 -7.26 -10.16 -6.56
N GLU A 96 -6.00 -10.52 -6.78
CA GLU A 96 -5.39 -11.69 -6.17
C GLU A 96 -5.36 -11.57 -4.64
N ILE A 97 -4.93 -10.42 -4.10
CA ILE A 97 -4.93 -10.14 -2.67
C ILE A 97 -6.34 -10.30 -2.07
N ILE A 98 -7.37 -9.73 -2.69
CA ILE A 98 -8.76 -9.83 -2.22
C ILE A 98 -9.22 -11.30 -2.21
N ASN A 99 -8.86 -12.08 -3.23
CA ASN A 99 -9.16 -13.51 -3.29
C ASN A 99 -8.46 -14.28 -2.17
N LEU A 100 -7.17 -14.01 -1.93
CA LEU A 100 -6.39 -14.64 -0.86
C LEU A 100 -6.94 -14.29 0.53
N LYS A 101 -7.32 -13.03 0.78
CA LYS A 101 -8.00 -12.60 2.02
C LYS A 101 -9.31 -13.35 2.21
N SER A 102 -10.11 -13.49 1.16
CA SER A 102 -11.38 -14.23 1.19
C SER A 102 -11.19 -15.72 1.48
N LEU A 103 -10.10 -16.32 0.99
CA LEU A 103 -9.73 -17.70 1.31
C LEU A 103 -9.25 -17.83 2.76
N TYR A 104 -8.45 -16.88 3.24
CA TYR A 104 -7.98 -16.86 4.63
C TYR A 104 -9.13 -16.80 5.63
N LEU A 105 -10.15 -15.98 5.37
CA LEU A 105 -11.36 -15.92 6.21
C LEU A 105 -12.08 -17.28 6.30
N LYS A 106 -11.92 -18.15 5.29
CA LYS A 106 -12.54 -19.48 5.25
C LYS A 106 -11.70 -20.57 5.91
N ASP A 107 -10.39 -20.59 5.67
CA ASP A 107 -9.52 -21.74 6.03
C ASP A 107 -8.47 -21.43 7.13
N LYS A 108 -8.29 -20.15 7.49
CA LYS A 108 -7.42 -19.63 8.58
C LYS A 108 -5.96 -20.12 8.59
N GLN A 109 -5.46 -20.67 7.49
CA GLN A 109 -4.05 -21.07 7.37
C GLN A 109 -3.38 -20.32 6.24
N LEU A 110 -2.49 -19.38 6.60
CA LEU A 110 -1.55 -18.74 5.67
C LEU A 110 -0.13 -18.91 6.20
N LYS A 111 0.79 -19.18 5.30
CA LYS A 111 2.24 -19.09 5.56
C LYS A 111 2.62 -17.61 5.71
N SER A 112 3.70 -17.35 6.45
CA SER A 112 4.23 -15.98 6.66
C SER A 112 4.45 -15.23 5.34
N ILE A 113 5.00 -15.89 4.32
CA ILE A 113 5.26 -15.28 3.01
C ILE A 113 3.97 -14.84 2.29
N GLU A 114 2.86 -15.56 2.50
CA GLU A 114 1.57 -15.20 1.93
C GLU A 114 0.99 -13.97 2.65
N LYS A 115 1.25 -13.80 3.95
CA LYS A 115 0.84 -12.61 4.70
C LYS A 115 1.53 -11.33 4.19
N THR A 116 2.85 -11.37 3.98
CA THR A 116 3.58 -10.21 3.44
C THR A 116 3.06 -9.83 2.05
N TYR A 117 2.81 -10.81 1.18
CA TYR A 117 2.23 -10.53 -0.14
C TYR A 117 0.82 -9.95 -0.06
N ILE A 118 -0.03 -10.48 0.83
CA ILE A 118 -1.40 -9.99 1.05
C ILE A 118 -1.43 -8.53 1.49
N LEU A 119 -0.47 -8.10 2.31
CA LEU A 119 -0.41 -6.74 2.85
C LEU A 119 0.33 -5.76 1.93
N PHE A 120 1.33 -6.24 1.19
CA PHE A 120 2.30 -5.37 0.50
C PHE A 120 2.55 -5.73 -0.97
N GLY A 121 1.71 -6.55 -1.60
CA GLY A 121 1.89 -7.00 -2.99
C GLY A 121 2.22 -5.89 -3.99
N PRO A 122 1.47 -4.75 -4.02
CA PRO A 122 1.84 -3.60 -4.84
C PRO A 122 3.24 -3.02 -4.59
N ILE A 123 3.73 -3.02 -3.34
CA ILE A 123 5.08 -2.56 -3.01
C ILE A 123 6.13 -3.58 -3.47
N LEU A 124 5.87 -4.87 -3.28
CA LEU A 124 6.72 -5.96 -3.76
C LEU A 124 6.85 -5.91 -5.29
N TYR A 125 5.78 -5.56 -6.00
CA TYR A 125 5.82 -5.32 -7.45
C TYR A 125 6.82 -4.23 -7.83
N LEU A 126 6.84 -3.10 -7.12
CA LEU A 126 7.82 -2.04 -7.39
C LEU A 126 9.26 -2.52 -7.23
N ARG A 127 9.53 -3.30 -6.18
CA ARG A 127 10.85 -3.92 -5.94
C ARG A 127 11.21 -4.87 -7.07
N ASP A 128 10.32 -5.80 -7.41
CA ASP A 128 10.55 -6.85 -8.41
C ASP A 128 10.73 -6.28 -9.84
N ARG A 129 10.17 -5.09 -10.09
CA ARG A 129 10.32 -4.36 -11.35
C ARG A 129 11.42 -3.28 -11.30
N PHE A 130 12.20 -3.22 -10.23
CA PHE A 130 13.32 -2.29 -10.06
C PHE A 130 12.93 -0.80 -10.12
N PHE A 131 11.77 -0.45 -9.54
CA PHE A 131 11.40 0.95 -9.27
C PHE A 131 11.95 1.44 -7.95
N ILE A 132 12.10 0.55 -6.97
CA ILE A 132 12.72 0.78 -5.67
C ILE A 132 13.80 -0.27 -5.41
N ASP A 133 14.73 0.03 -4.51
CA ASP A 133 15.79 -0.91 -4.14
C ASP A 133 15.29 -2.06 -3.24
N GLN A 134 16.21 -2.98 -2.88
CA GLN A 134 15.89 -4.15 -2.04
C GLN A 134 15.81 -3.82 -0.55
N ASP A 135 16.19 -2.62 -0.12
CA ASP A 135 16.16 -2.26 1.31
C ASP A 135 14.72 -2.19 1.84
N ILE A 136 13.73 -2.06 0.95
CA ILE A 136 12.31 -2.17 1.29
C ILE A 136 11.98 -3.48 2.01
N ASP A 137 12.69 -4.58 1.74
CA ASP A 137 12.44 -5.87 2.38
C ASP A 137 12.67 -5.79 3.89
N GLN A 138 13.70 -5.08 4.33
CA GLN A 138 13.99 -4.87 5.75
C GLN A 138 12.92 -3.98 6.40
N VAL A 139 12.40 -2.99 5.67
CA VAL A 139 11.31 -2.13 6.14
C VAL A 139 10.03 -2.95 6.33
N LEU A 140 9.68 -3.81 5.37
CA LEU A 140 8.52 -4.68 5.45
C LEU A 140 8.66 -5.72 6.57
N GLU A 141 9.84 -6.32 6.73
CA GLU A 141 10.10 -7.24 7.84
C GLU A 141 9.94 -6.57 9.21
N LEU A 142 10.46 -5.34 9.38
CA LEU A 142 10.32 -4.57 10.61
C LEU A 142 8.84 -4.28 10.92
N ILE A 143 8.06 -3.92 9.91
CA ILE A 143 6.63 -3.68 10.04
C ILE A 143 5.89 -4.97 10.42
N MET A 144 6.23 -6.10 9.79
CA MET A 144 5.63 -7.40 10.10
C MET A 144 5.98 -7.91 11.51
N GLN A 145 7.13 -7.52 12.06
CA GLN A 145 7.57 -7.90 13.41
C GLN A 145 6.97 -7.00 14.50
N ASN A 146 6.78 -5.71 14.22
CA ASN A 146 6.33 -4.71 15.19
C ASN A 146 4.83 -4.42 15.12
N GLY A 147 4.22 -4.66 13.96
CA GLY A 147 2.80 -4.44 13.76
C GLY A 147 2.00 -5.60 14.34
N ASP A 148 0.92 -5.26 15.04
CA ASP A 148 -0.10 -6.23 15.43
C ASP A 148 -0.98 -6.58 14.21
N PHE A 149 -0.36 -6.99 13.10
CA PHE A 149 -1.06 -7.58 11.94
C PHE A 149 -1.52 -9.02 12.23
N ASN A 150 -1.61 -9.38 13.51
CA ASN A 150 -2.11 -10.62 14.04
C ASN A 150 -3.62 -10.50 14.25
N GLY A 151 -4.37 -10.54 13.14
CA GLY A 151 -5.73 -11.07 13.19
C GLY A 151 -5.73 -12.54 13.60
#